data_AF-A0A7K4BKK9-F1
#
_entry.id   AF-A0A7K4BKK9-F1
#
_cell.length_a   1.000
_cell.length_b   1.000
_cell.length_c   1.000
_cell.angle_alpha   90.00
_cell.angle_beta   90.00
_cell.angle_gamma   90.00
#
_symmetry.space_group_name_H-M   'P 1'
#
loop_
_entity.id
_entity.type
_entity.pdbx_description
1 polymer ?
#
loop_
_entity_poly.entity_id
_entity_poly.type
_entity_poly.pdbx_seq_one_letter_code
_entity_poly.pdbx_strand_id
1 'polypeptide(L)'
;MTSALSRQFFETFPPEVARGILEGDRLRVHAAKASVVYEDGEVGFAIDTLPRDNRPKEWERTTHQICKILKREVERLPVETKRLLATFAYILPGEPILLFQVETWLSMKDDGGSWWEVPAYLSLAAISLPAVVKASEQAKKRILKVVTAI
;
A
#
# COMPACT_ATOMS: atom_id res chain seq x y z
N MET A 1 -11.71 3.17 -34.68
CA MET A 1 -10.41 3.87 -34.62
C MET A 1 -9.91 3.78 -33.19
N THR A 2 -8.81 3.08 -32.92
CA THR A 2 -8.17 3.09 -31.59
C THR A 2 -7.65 4.49 -31.32
N SER A 3 -8.03 5.08 -30.18
CA SER A 3 -7.56 6.42 -29.81
C SER A 3 -6.02 6.42 -29.71
N ALA A 4 -5.39 7.57 -29.94
CA ALA A 4 -3.94 7.70 -29.80
C ALA A 4 -3.46 7.25 -28.41
N LEU A 5 -4.27 7.49 -27.37
CA LEU A 5 -4.03 7.04 -25.99
C LEU A 5 -4.10 5.51 -25.85
N SER A 6 -5.03 4.86 -26.55
CA SER A 6 -5.11 3.39 -26.55
C SER A 6 -3.88 2.77 -27.19
N ARG A 7 -3.38 3.33 -28.31
CA ARG A 7 -2.14 2.86 -28.95
C ARG A 7 -0.93 3.03 -28.04
N GLN A 8 -0.80 4.20 -27.43
CA GLN A 8 0.29 4.48 -26.48
C GLN A 8 0.30 3.51 -25.30
N PHE A 9 -0.87 3.11 -24.80
CA PHE A 9 -0.99 2.10 -23.76
C PHE A 9 -0.40 0.73 -24.19
N PHE A 10 -0.79 0.20 -25.36
CA PHE A 10 -0.26 -1.08 -25.87
C PHE A 10 1.22 -1.02 -26.25
N GLU A 11 1.75 0.15 -26.58
CA GLU A 11 3.17 0.35 -26.86
C GLU A 11 4.01 0.46 -25.58
N THR A 12 3.40 0.88 -24.46
CA THR A 12 4.10 1.10 -23.18
C THR A 12 4.15 -0.16 -22.31
N PHE A 13 3.12 -1.01 -22.36
CA PHE A 13 3.05 -2.22 -21.55
C PHE A 13 3.44 -3.47 -22.35
N PRO A 14 4.09 -4.47 -21.73
CA PRO A 14 4.27 -5.78 -22.36
C PRO A 14 2.92 -6.32 -22.87
N PRO A 15 2.87 -6.96 -24.06
CA PRO A 15 1.61 -7.42 -24.66
C PRO A 15 0.76 -8.30 -23.73
N GLU A 16 1.41 -9.11 -22.89
CA GLU A 16 0.76 -9.98 -21.90
C GLU A 16 0.05 -9.17 -20.80
N VAL A 17 0.67 -8.08 -20.33
CA VAL A 17 0.09 -7.19 -19.31
C VAL A 17 -1.08 -6.39 -19.91
N ALA A 18 -0.90 -5.86 -21.12
CA ALA A 18 -1.95 -5.12 -21.79
C ALA A 18 -3.17 -6.01 -22.10
N ARG A 19 -2.91 -7.27 -22.51
CA ARG A 19 -3.94 -8.29 -22.72
C ARG A 19 -4.64 -8.66 -21.42
N GLY A 20 -3.90 -8.95 -20.35
CA GLY A 20 -4.47 -9.24 -19.04
C GLY A 20 -5.40 -8.13 -18.57
N ILE A 21 -5.00 -6.86 -18.68
CA ILE A 21 -5.83 -5.71 -18.28
C ILE A 21 -7.15 -5.65 -19.08
N LEU A 22 -7.12 -5.96 -20.38
CA LEU A 22 -8.33 -6.06 -21.20
C LEU A 22 -9.21 -7.27 -20.84
N GLU A 23 -8.59 -8.37 -20.41
CA GLU A 23 -9.25 -9.61 -19.98
C GLU A 23 -9.75 -9.50 -18.52
N GLY A 24 -9.57 -8.35 -17.87
CA GLY A 24 -10.07 -8.05 -16.52
C GLY A 24 -9.06 -8.28 -15.40
N ASP A 25 -7.81 -8.60 -15.71
CA ASP A 25 -6.76 -8.73 -14.71
C ASP A 25 -6.50 -7.40 -14.01
N ARG A 26 -6.10 -7.54 -12.74
CA ARG A 26 -5.84 -6.41 -11.86
C ARG A 26 -4.39 -6.00 -12.00
N LEU A 27 -4.15 -4.71 -12.25
CA LEU A 27 -2.82 -4.11 -12.22
C LEU A 27 -2.52 -3.60 -10.82
N ARG A 28 -1.44 -4.06 -10.18
CA ARG A 28 -0.95 -3.46 -8.94
C ARG A 28 -0.26 -2.13 -9.22
N VAL A 29 -0.86 -1.03 -8.79
CA VAL A 29 -0.36 0.33 -9.06
C VAL A 29 0.56 0.82 -7.93
N HIS A 30 0.16 0.58 -6.68
CA HIS A 30 0.93 1.00 -5.51
C HIS A 30 0.97 -0.10 -4.47
N ALA A 31 2.08 -0.19 -3.75
CA ALA A 31 2.21 -0.97 -2.54
C ALA A 31 3.03 -0.19 -1.51
N ALA A 32 2.54 -0.14 -0.28
CA ALA A 32 3.24 0.47 0.84
C ALA A 32 3.03 -0.35 2.12
N LYS A 33 4.08 -0.54 2.91
CA LYS A 33 4.02 -1.29 4.16
C LYS A 33 4.42 -0.42 5.35
N ALA A 34 3.77 -0.67 6.48
CA ALA A 34 4.12 -0.10 7.77
C ALA A 34 4.65 -1.22 8.67
N SER A 35 5.84 -1.00 9.22
CA SER A 35 6.53 -1.98 10.08
C SER A 35 7.06 -1.30 11.33
N VAL A 36 7.30 -2.08 12.38
CA VAL A 36 8.10 -1.66 13.53
C VAL A 36 9.53 -2.13 13.31
N VAL A 37 10.48 -1.23 13.49
CA VAL A 37 11.91 -1.51 13.33
C VAL A 37 12.64 -1.24 14.64
N TYR A 38 13.72 -1.98 14.85
CA TYR A 38 14.68 -1.73 15.92
C TYR A 38 16.04 -1.48 15.28
N GLU A 39 16.51 -0.25 15.32
CA GLU A 39 17.78 0.19 14.73
C GLU A 39 18.52 1.07 15.74
N ASP A 40 19.84 0.86 15.87
CA ASP A 40 20.72 1.65 16.74
C ASP A 40 20.24 1.83 18.19
N GLY A 41 19.55 0.82 18.74
CA GLY A 41 19.04 0.85 20.10
C GLY A 41 17.65 1.50 20.26
N GLU A 42 17.08 2.02 19.18
CA GLU A 42 15.79 2.71 19.17
C GLU A 42 14.71 1.92 18.43
N VAL A 43 13.47 1.99 18.93
CA VAL A 43 12.28 1.46 18.25
C VAL A 43 11.60 2.56 17.45
N GLY A 44 11.37 2.31 16.17
CA GLY A 44 10.67 3.23 15.26
C GLY A 44 9.61 2.55 14.40
N PHE A 45 8.86 3.37 13.66
CA PHE A 45 8.00 2.89 12.57
C PHE A 45 8.68 3.18 11.23
N ALA A 46 8.78 2.15 10.38
CA ALA A 46 9.23 2.29 9.01
C ALA A 46 8.03 2.24 8.05
N ILE A 47 8.02 3.15 7.08
CA ILE A 47 7.06 3.16 5.97
C ILE A 47 7.83 2.96 4.67
N ASP A 48 7.65 1.79 4.04
CA ASP A 48 8.35 1.43 2.81
C ASP A 48 7.38 1.32 1.64
N THR A 49 7.86 1.59 0.42
CA THR A 49 7.06 1.50 -0.82
C THR A 49 7.68 0.50 -1.80
N LEU A 50 6.85 -0.19 -2.57
CA LEU A 50 7.28 -1.18 -3.58
C LEU A 50 6.52 -0.98 -4.91
N PRO A 51 7.19 -0.97 -6.08
CA PRO A 51 8.64 -0.78 -6.31
C PRO A 51 9.08 0.69 -6.05
N ARG A 52 10.25 0.93 -5.47
CA ARG A 52 10.66 2.28 -5.05
C ARG A 52 11.02 3.22 -6.21
N ASP A 53 11.60 2.69 -7.28
CA ASP A 53 12.25 3.48 -8.34
C ASP A 53 11.47 3.48 -9.66
N ASN A 54 11.83 4.40 -10.57
CA ASN A 54 11.31 4.53 -11.94
C ASN A 54 9.78 4.72 -12.05
N ARG A 55 9.18 5.50 -11.15
CA ARG A 55 7.74 5.83 -11.21
C ARG A 55 7.49 7.17 -11.95
N PRO A 56 6.35 7.29 -12.67
CA PRO A 56 5.86 8.58 -13.13
C PRO A 56 5.66 9.56 -11.96
N LYS A 57 5.93 10.86 -12.17
CA LYS A 57 5.78 11.91 -11.14
C LYS A 57 4.40 11.97 -10.50
N GLU A 58 3.36 11.70 -11.28
CA GLU A 58 1.97 11.65 -10.79
C GLU A 58 1.78 10.52 -9.78
N TRP A 59 2.35 9.35 -10.06
CA TRP A 59 2.31 8.20 -9.15
C TRP A 59 3.16 8.41 -7.91
N GLU A 60 4.28 9.14 -8.00
CA GLU A 60 5.06 9.53 -6.83
C GLU A 60 4.25 10.42 -5.87
N ARG A 61 3.50 11.39 -6.41
CA ARG A 61 2.63 12.26 -5.60
C ARG A 61 1.58 11.46 -4.85
N THR A 62 0.90 10.53 -5.53
CA THR A 62 -0.09 9.62 -4.91
C THR A 62 0.59 8.70 -3.88
N THR A 63 1.74 8.13 -4.20
CA THR A 63 2.53 7.28 -3.29
C THR A 63 2.90 8.03 -2.01
N HIS A 64 3.29 9.31 -2.13
CA HIS A 64 3.61 10.14 -0.98
C HIS A 64 2.37 10.42 -0.10
N GLN A 65 1.19 10.61 -0.69
CA GLN A 65 -0.06 10.72 0.06
C GLN A 65 -0.40 9.42 0.78
N ILE A 66 -0.22 8.27 0.13
CA ILE A 66 -0.38 6.95 0.75
C ILE A 66 0.56 6.80 1.95
N CYS A 67 1.84 7.15 1.80
CA CYS A 67 2.81 7.10 2.91
C CYS A 67 2.41 8.00 4.08
N LYS A 68 1.91 9.20 3.81
CA LYS A 68 1.37 10.11 4.84
C LYS A 68 0.19 9.51 5.58
N ILE A 69 -0.69 8.80 4.88
CA ILE A 69 -1.82 8.09 5.50
C ILE A 69 -1.28 7.01 6.44
N LEU A 70 -0.40 6.12 5.95
CA LEU A 70 0.20 5.05 6.76
C LEU A 70 0.87 5.59 8.02
N LYS A 71 1.75 6.60 7.87
CA LYS A 71 2.43 7.28 8.98
C LYS A 71 1.43 7.79 10.02
N ARG A 72 0.37 8.47 9.57
CA ARG A 72 -0.65 9.02 10.46
C ARG A 72 -1.41 7.92 11.20
N GLU A 73 -1.71 6.80 10.56
CA GLU A 73 -2.44 5.70 11.20
C GLU A 73 -1.58 4.97 12.24
N VAL A 74 -0.28 4.75 11.99
CA VAL A 74 0.63 4.18 13.01
C VAL A 74 0.92 5.15 14.16
N GLU A 75 1.04 6.45 13.88
CA GLU A 75 1.21 7.49 14.92
C GLU A 75 -0.01 7.62 15.84
N ARG A 76 -1.21 7.22 15.38
CA ARG A 76 -2.45 7.24 16.15
C ARG A 76 -2.71 6.00 16.97
N LEU A 77 -1.83 5.00 16.90
CA LEU A 77 -1.97 3.81 17.74
C LEU A 77 -1.94 4.20 19.22
N PRO A 78 -2.74 3.52 20.07
CA PRO A 78 -2.69 3.70 21.51
C PRO A 78 -1.27 3.50 22.06
N VAL A 79 -0.93 4.22 23.14
CA VAL A 79 0.40 4.16 23.75
C VAL A 79 0.71 2.75 24.22
N GLU A 80 -0.27 2.02 24.74
CA GLU A 80 -0.16 0.64 25.19
C GLU A 80 0.19 -0.30 24.03
N THR A 81 -0.45 -0.11 22.87
CA THR A 81 -0.12 -0.89 21.66
C THR A 81 1.30 -0.59 21.18
N LYS A 82 1.72 0.68 21.18
CA LYS A 82 3.08 1.06 20.80
C LYS A 82 4.13 0.48 21.75
N ARG A 83 3.87 0.48 23.06
CA ARG A 83 4.76 -0.14 24.06
C ARG A 83 4.90 -1.64 23.83
N LEU A 84 3.79 -2.35 23.61
CA LEU A 84 3.81 -3.78 23.33
C LEU A 84 4.62 -4.09 22.06
N LEU A 85 4.39 -3.33 20.98
CA LEU A 85 5.14 -3.46 19.74
C LEU A 85 6.64 -3.19 19.93
N ALA A 86 7.00 -2.19 20.74
CA ALA A 86 8.39 -1.92 21.09
C ALA A 86 9.04 -3.06 21.86
N THR A 87 8.32 -3.67 22.81
CA THR A 87 8.80 -4.87 23.50
C THR A 87 9.04 -6.02 22.54
N PHE A 88 8.15 -6.26 21.58
CA PHE A 88 8.36 -7.31 20.57
C PHE A 88 9.57 -7.02 19.68
N ALA A 89 9.73 -5.77 19.22
CA ALA A 89 10.87 -5.38 18.40
C ALA A 89 12.22 -5.53 19.13
N TYR A 90 12.23 -5.30 20.45
CA TYR A 90 13.43 -5.50 21.27
C TYR A 90 13.79 -6.99 21.46
N ILE A 91 12.79 -7.86 21.62
CA ILE A 91 13.00 -9.31 21.89
C ILE A 91 13.26 -10.11 20.61
N LEU A 92 12.78 -9.62 19.46
CA LEU A 92 12.97 -10.24 18.15
C LEU A 92 13.95 -9.39 17.31
N PRO A 93 15.26 -9.38 17.63
CA PRO A 93 16.21 -8.53 16.93
C PRO A 93 16.43 -9.01 15.49
N GLY A 94 16.50 -8.06 14.56
CA GLY A 94 16.97 -8.28 13.19
C GLY A 94 15.89 -8.31 12.10
N GLU A 95 14.61 -8.48 12.42
CA GLU A 95 13.53 -8.44 11.43
C GLU A 95 12.47 -7.36 11.73
N PRO A 96 12.13 -6.49 10.76
CA PRO A 96 11.01 -5.58 10.90
C PRO A 96 9.70 -6.33 11.17
N ILE A 97 8.99 -5.94 12.23
CA ILE A 97 7.67 -6.50 12.52
C ILE A 97 6.66 -5.82 11.60
N LEU A 98 6.27 -6.51 10.52
CA LEU A 98 5.23 -6.02 9.61
C LEU A 98 3.92 -5.82 10.39
N LEU A 99 3.38 -4.61 10.36
CA LEU A 99 2.06 -4.31 10.90
C LEU A 99 1.00 -4.56 9.84
N PHE A 100 1.11 -3.81 8.75
CA PHE A 100 0.23 -4.00 7.60
C PHE A 100 0.86 -3.48 6.32
N GLN A 101 0.56 -4.14 5.21
CA GLN A 101 0.86 -3.71 3.85
C GLN A 101 -0.45 -3.34 3.16
N VAL A 102 -0.52 -2.16 2.57
CA VAL A 102 -1.64 -1.75 1.72
C VAL A 102 -1.19 -1.77 0.27
N GLU A 103 -2.02 -2.35 -0.58
CA GLU A 103 -1.83 -2.31 -2.02
C GLU A 103 -3.01 -1.60 -2.69
N THR A 104 -2.79 -1.08 -3.89
CA THR A 104 -3.85 -0.50 -4.71
C THR A 104 -3.84 -1.19 -6.06
N TRP A 105 -4.97 -1.75 -6.42
CA TRP A 105 -5.16 -2.51 -7.63
C TRP A 105 -6.19 -1.81 -8.52
N LEU A 106 -5.89 -1.74 -9.81
CA LEU A 106 -6.76 -1.16 -10.83
C LEU A 106 -7.16 -2.25 -11.81
N SER A 107 -8.44 -2.43 -12.05
CA SER A 107 -8.97 -3.28 -13.12
C SER A 107 -9.95 -2.49 -13.99
N MET A 108 -10.13 -2.97 -15.22
CA MET A 108 -11.17 -2.47 -16.13
C MET A 108 -12.42 -3.33 -15.97
N LYS A 109 -13.59 -2.70 -15.92
CA LYS A 109 -14.88 -3.37 -16.02
C LYS A 109 -15.31 -3.53 -17.46
N ASP A 110 -16.22 -4.46 -17.68
CA ASP A 110 -16.85 -4.71 -19.00
C ASP A 110 -17.57 -3.48 -19.57
N ASP A 111 -18.01 -2.55 -18.70
CA ASP A 111 -18.62 -1.27 -19.10
C ASP A 111 -17.60 -0.19 -19.48
N GLY A 112 -16.30 -0.52 -19.47
CA GLY A 112 -15.20 0.41 -19.72
C GLY A 112 -14.85 1.29 -18.52
N GLY A 113 -15.50 1.12 -17.37
CA GLY A 113 -15.20 1.83 -16.14
C GLY A 113 -13.96 1.29 -15.42
N SER A 114 -13.22 2.16 -14.74
CA SER A 114 -12.13 1.76 -13.85
C SER A 114 -12.65 1.32 -12.49
N TRP A 115 -12.13 0.21 -11.96
CA TRP A 115 -12.41 -0.27 -10.61
C TRP A 115 -11.13 -0.31 -9.77
N TRP A 116 -11.19 0.33 -8.60
CA TRP A 116 -10.07 0.38 -7.66
C TRP A 116 -10.33 -0.50 -6.44
N GLU A 117 -9.37 -1.35 -6.12
CA GLU A 117 -9.37 -2.16 -4.91
C GLU A 117 -8.17 -1.80 -4.02
N VAL A 118 -8.42 -1.73 -2.71
CA VAL A 118 -7.39 -1.40 -1.72
C VAL A 118 -7.39 -2.44 -0.59
N PRO A 119 -6.74 -3.60 -0.78
CA PRO A 119 -6.55 -4.58 0.28
C PRO A 119 -5.48 -4.12 1.29
N ALA A 120 -5.63 -4.57 2.53
CA ALA A 120 -4.53 -4.55 3.51
C ALA A 120 -4.23 -5.96 3.98
N TYR A 121 -2.95 -6.29 4.04
CA TYR A 121 -2.41 -7.56 4.50
C TYR A 121 -1.72 -7.33 5.84
N LEU A 122 -2.09 -8.09 6.86
CA LEU A 122 -1.52 -7.97 8.20
C LEU A 122 -0.69 -9.20 8.53
N SER A 123 0.38 -9.03 9.31
CA SER A 123 1.07 -10.18 9.90
C SER A 123 0.19 -10.85 10.96
N LEU A 124 0.53 -12.09 11.32
CA LEU A 124 -0.15 -12.80 12.41
C LEU A 124 -0.07 -12.06 13.74
N ALA A 125 1.07 -11.40 14.04
CA ALA A 125 1.19 -10.59 15.24
C ALA A 125 0.28 -9.35 15.18
N ALA A 126 0.18 -8.71 14.02
CA ALA A 126 -0.58 -7.50 13.84
C ALA A 126 -2.11 -7.72 13.84
N ILE A 127 -2.59 -8.83 13.26
CA ILE A 127 -4.03 -9.13 13.25
C ILE A 127 -4.57 -9.42 14.66
N SER A 128 -3.70 -9.89 15.57
CA SER A 128 -4.04 -10.07 16.99
C SER A 128 -4.15 -8.75 17.78
N LEU A 129 -3.81 -7.60 17.18
CA LEU A 129 -3.87 -6.29 17.82
C LEU A 129 -5.03 -5.46 17.25
N PRO A 130 -6.17 -5.32 17.96
CA PRO A 130 -7.36 -4.64 17.43
C PRO A 130 -7.11 -3.20 16.97
N ALA A 131 -6.19 -2.48 17.63
CA ALA A 131 -5.80 -1.14 17.23
C ALA A 131 -5.08 -1.12 15.87
N VAL A 132 -4.26 -2.13 15.58
CA VAL A 132 -3.55 -2.25 14.29
C VAL A 132 -4.51 -2.66 13.19
N VAL A 133 -5.44 -3.58 13.45
CA VAL A 133 -6.52 -3.93 12.52
C VAL A 133 -7.34 -2.68 12.17
N LYS A 134 -7.76 -1.92 13.18
CA LYS A 134 -8.50 -0.66 12.97
C LYS A 134 -7.69 0.36 12.16
N ALA A 135 -6.40 0.52 12.45
CA ALA A 135 -5.51 1.41 11.69
C ALA A 135 -5.41 0.99 10.22
N SER A 136 -5.27 -0.32 9.94
CA SER A 136 -5.22 -0.84 8.57
C SER A 136 -6.53 -0.58 7.80
N GLU A 137 -7.69 -0.76 8.44
CA GLU A 137 -8.99 -0.49 7.83
C GLU A 137 -9.22 1.01 7.58
N GLN A 138 -8.74 1.87 8.47
CA GLN A 138 -8.77 3.31 8.26
C GLN A 138 -7.84 3.74 7.12
N ALA A 139 -6.65 3.15 7.02
CA ALA A 139 -5.72 3.38 5.93
C ALA A 139 -6.35 3.00 4.58
N LYS A 140 -6.91 1.78 4.45
CA LYS A 140 -7.62 1.32 3.24
C LYS A 140 -8.65 2.33 2.75
N LYS A 141 -9.55 2.76 3.64
CA LYS A 141 -10.64 3.70 3.31
C LYS A 141 -10.11 5.06 2.85
N ARG A 142 -9.02 5.55 3.46
CA ARG A 142 -8.41 6.84 3.11
C ARG A 142 -7.65 6.75 1.79
N ILE A 143 -6.95 5.66 1.56
CA ILE A 143 -6.18 5.41 0.34
C ILE A 143 -7.13 5.22 -0.85
N LEU A 144 -8.25 4.51 -0.67
CA LEU A 144 -9.27 4.38 -1.71
C LEU A 144 -9.73 5.76 -2.21
N LYS A 145 -10.04 6.69 -1.29
CA LYS A 145 -10.41 8.07 -1.65
C LYS A 145 -9.32 8.81 -2.42
N VAL A 146 -8.06 8.52 -2.15
CA VAL A 146 -6.92 9.13 -2.84
C VAL A 146 -6.79 8.59 -4.27
N VAL A 147 -6.85 7.27 -4.46
CA VAL A 147 -6.66 6.66 -5.78
C VAL A 147 -7.86 6.83 -6.71
N THR A 148 -9.06 6.98 -6.17
CA THR A 148 -10.27 7.25 -6.98
C THR A 148 -10.47 8.74 -7.29
N ALA A 149 -9.65 9.63 -6.74
CA ALA A 149 -9.70 11.07 -7.02
C ALA A 149 -8.73 11.50 -8.15
N ILE A 150 -8.04 10.52 -8.75
CA ILE A 150 -7.16 10.66 -9.91
C ILE A 150 -8.03 10.61 -11.17
#